data_AF-A0AA38F5S8-F1
#
_entry.id   AF-A0AA38F5S8-F1
#
_cell.length_a   1.000
_cell.length_b   1.000
_cell.length_c   1.000
_cell.angle_alpha   90.00
_cell.angle_beta   90.00
_cell.angle_gamma   90.00
#
_symmetry.space_group_name_H-M   'P 1'
#
loop_
_entity.id
_entity.type
_entity.pdbx_description
1 polymer ?
#
loop_
_entity_poly.entity_id
_entity_poly.type
_entity_poly.pdbx_seq_one_letter_code
_entity_poly.pdbx_strand_id
1 'polypeptide(L)'
;MVKKNDSTDSSRKGRHDSQYSRQVGAVGRRPRWHKWDSMPYGALQWETEAACLDSAPAGDEIKIKIKMGMWFRKLICLVPLQIVRAEINGMVALKDGLQIPHDINYVDSVSLANSVRFGFYDTVLNSWKGKIKVISSMGKQSSGKSYLLNHLSGSLLDVSGGRCTDGVWMSISTTEDSSHAYDQEDDRCLYVLLDFEGLGSFERSEQEEMLLSVLNAAISNLTIFNKKDFHLDKDTDSAFKRFQ
;
A
#
# COMPACT_ATOMS: atom_id res chain seq x y z
N MET A 1 -17.84 61.95 -14.00
CA MET A 1 -18.66 63.18 -14.12
C MET A 1 -19.93 62.81 -14.88
N VAL A 2 -21.08 62.76 -14.18
CA VAL A 2 -22.47 62.87 -14.72
C VAL A 2 -22.93 61.64 -15.57
N LYS A 3 -23.99 60.85 -15.30
CA LYS A 3 -25.27 61.07 -14.59
C LYS A 3 -26.03 59.72 -14.41
N LYS A 4 -26.72 59.57 -13.26
CA LYS A 4 -28.14 59.17 -13.03
C LYS A 4 -28.64 57.80 -13.54
N ASN A 5 -29.51 57.04 -12.85
CA ASN A 5 -30.57 57.39 -11.87
C ASN A 5 -30.96 56.16 -11.02
N ASP A 6 -31.43 56.45 -9.81
CA ASP A 6 -32.19 55.58 -8.90
C ASP A 6 -33.56 55.18 -9.47
N SER A 7 -34.07 54.01 -9.03
CA SER A 7 -35.48 53.84 -8.68
C SER A 7 -35.68 52.63 -7.76
N THR A 8 -36.08 52.91 -6.53
CA THR A 8 -36.79 52.05 -5.58
C THR A 8 -38.11 51.55 -6.16
N ASP A 9 -38.52 50.29 -5.93
CA ASP A 9 -39.72 49.98 -5.11
C ASP A 9 -39.89 48.46 -4.88
N SER A 10 -40.51 48.21 -3.74
CA SER A 10 -40.92 47.01 -3.03
C SER A 10 -41.79 45.99 -3.77
N SER A 11 -41.81 44.78 -3.18
CA SER A 11 -43.00 43.99 -2.81
C SER A 11 -43.13 42.57 -3.40
N ARG A 12 -43.48 41.66 -2.48
CA ARG A 12 -44.23 40.39 -2.59
C ARG A 12 -43.49 39.05 -2.76
N LYS A 13 -43.55 38.31 -1.63
CA LYS A 13 -44.13 36.97 -1.45
C LYS A 13 -43.70 35.85 -2.42
N GLY A 14 -43.07 34.84 -1.84
CA GLY A 14 -43.08 33.48 -2.39
C GLY A 14 -42.34 32.50 -1.49
N ARG A 15 -43.02 31.97 -0.45
CA ARG A 15 -42.65 30.66 0.11
C ARG A 15 -42.87 29.65 -1.01
N HIS A 16 -41.81 28.99 -1.45
CA HIS A 16 -41.90 27.75 -2.20
C HIS A 16 -41.14 26.69 -1.42
N ASP A 17 -41.91 25.92 -0.65
CA ASP A 17 -41.57 24.53 -0.36
C ASP A 17 -41.47 23.80 -1.70
N SER A 18 -40.30 23.23 -2.00
CA SER A 18 -40.17 22.19 -3.02
C SER A 18 -39.46 21.00 -2.40
N GLN A 19 -40.24 19.96 -2.17
CA GLN A 19 -39.80 18.61 -1.88
C GLN A 19 -38.83 18.15 -2.99
N TYR A 20 -37.57 17.89 -2.65
CA TYR A 20 -36.68 17.10 -3.49
C TYR A 20 -36.54 15.72 -2.87
N SER A 21 -37.35 14.80 -3.38
CA SER A 21 -37.29 13.37 -3.09
C SER A 21 -36.59 12.66 -4.24
N ARG A 22 -35.61 11.82 -3.91
CA ARG A 22 -34.96 10.75 -4.69
C ARG A 22 -34.04 11.14 -5.86
N GLN A 23 -32.76 10.82 -5.71
CA GLN A 23 -32.20 9.57 -6.25
C GLN A 23 -30.81 9.34 -5.65
N VAL A 24 -30.71 8.34 -4.76
CA VAL A 24 -29.42 7.82 -4.30
C VAL A 24 -28.85 7.03 -5.47
N GLY A 25 -27.92 7.65 -6.20
CA GLY A 25 -27.20 7.01 -7.29
C GLY A 25 -26.47 5.77 -6.79
N ALA A 26 -26.74 4.64 -7.42
CA ALA A 26 -26.10 3.37 -7.14
C ALA A 26 -24.57 3.51 -7.20
N VAL A 27 -23.91 3.25 -6.07
CA VAL A 27 -22.45 3.13 -6.00
C VAL A 27 -22.04 1.97 -6.90
N GLY A 28 -21.28 2.29 -7.95
CA GLY A 28 -20.77 1.34 -8.93
C GLY A 28 -20.09 0.16 -8.24
N ARG A 29 -20.49 -1.06 -8.64
CA ARG A 29 -19.86 -2.30 -8.18
C ARG A 29 -18.38 -2.27 -8.55
N ARG A 30 -17.52 -2.47 -7.56
CA ARG A 30 -16.07 -2.65 -7.78
C ARG A 30 -15.83 -3.89 -8.67
N PRO A 31 -14.77 -3.90 -9.48
CA PRO A 31 -14.43 -5.07 -10.29
C PRO A 31 -14.22 -6.28 -9.37
N ARG A 32 -14.97 -7.34 -9.66
CA ARG A 32 -14.86 -8.64 -8.99
C ARG A 32 -13.65 -9.34 -9.61
N TRP A 33 -12.52 -9.34 -8.93
CA TRP A 33 -11.39 -10.19 -9.31
C TRP A 33 -11.89 -11.64 -9.35
N HIS A 34 -11.76 -12.27 -10.51
CA HIS A 34 -12.24 -13.62 -10.73
C HIS A 34 -11.55 -14.58 -9.74
N LYS A 35 -12.40 -15.38 -9.07
CA LYS A 35 -12.00 -16.43 -8.15
C LYS A 35 -11.10 -17.41 -8.92
N TRP A 36 -9.85 -17.55 -8.49
CA TRP A 36 -8.92 -18.53 -9.04
C TRP A 36 -9.33 -19.91 -8.51
N ASP A 37 -10.12 -20.63 -9.29
CA ASP A 37 -10.36 -22.05 -9.09
C ASP A 37 -9.26 -22.84 -9.83
N SER A 38 -8.60 -23.74 -9.10
CA SER A 38 -7.67 -24.81 -9.51
C SER A 38 -6.18 -24.47 -9.73
N MET A 39 -5.36 -24.68 -8.69
CA MET A 39 -4.18 -25.57 -8.75
C MET A 39 -3.67 -25.94 -7.34
N PRO A 40 -3.09 -27.14 -7.15
CA PRO A 40 -2.98 -27.79 -5.85
C PRO A 40 -1.65 -27.46 -5.17
N TYR A 41 -1.64 -26.44 -4.31
CA TYR A 41 -0.72 -26.44 -3.17
C TYR A 41 -1.44 -27.13 -2.02
N GLY A 42 -1.05 -28.38 -1.76
CA GLY A 42 -1.57 -29.16 -0.65
C GLY A 42 -1.45 -28.40 0.66
N ALA A 43 -2.62 -28.15 1.26
CA ALA A 43 -2.87 -28.12 2.69
C ALA A 43 -1.93 -27.25 3.55
N LEU A 44 -2.02 -25.93 3.39
CA LEU A 44 -2.13 -25.07 4.56
C LEU A 44 -3.52 -24.41 4.53
N GLN A 45 -4.55 -25.22 4.76
CA GLN A 45 -5.89 -24.70 5.03
C GLN A 45 -5.86 -24.01 6.39
N TRP A 46 -5.76 -22.69 6.36
CA TRP A 46 -5.96 -21.80 7.51
C TRP A 46 -7.45 -21.47 7.72
N GLU A 47 -8.36 -22.27 7.15
CA GLU A 47 -9.78 -22.14 7.39
C GLU A 47 -10.09 -22.65 8.80
N THR A 48 -10.22 -21.70 9.71
CA THR A 48 -11.05 -21.85 10.90
C THR A 48 -12.48 -22.18 10.47
N GLU A 49 -12.79 -23.47 10.34
CA GLU A 49 -14.16 -23.96 10.49
C GLU A 49 -14.56 -23.75 11.96
N ALA A 50 -15.05 -22.55 12.25
CA ALA A 50 -15.69 -22.22 13.52
C ALA A 50 -17.09 -22.88 13.67
N ALA A 51 -17.41 -23.90 12.86
CA ALA A 51 -18.73 -24.50 12.78
C ALA A 51 -18.82 -25.96 13.28
N CYS A 52 -17.73 -26.55 13.79
CA CYS A 52 -17.77 -27.94 14.29
C CYS A 52 -16.91 -28.16 15.54
N LEU A 53 -17.13 -27.35 16.59
CA LEU A 53 -16.48 -27.55 17.88
C LEU A 53 -17.50 -27.53 19.02
N ASP A 54 -18.50 -28.40 18.91
CA ASP A 54 -19.17 -28.93 20.08
C ASP A 54 -18.46 -30.24 20.48
N SER A 55 -17.88 -30.23 21.68
CA SER A 55 -17.35 -31.38 22.46
C SER A 55 -15.89 -31.85 22.25
N ALA A 56 -14.92 -31.12 22.83
CA ALA A 56 -13.65 -31.67 23.35
C ALA A 56 -12.92 -30.60 24.22
N PRO A 57 -11.97 -30.97 25.12
CA PRO A 57 -11.20 -30.01 25.94
C PRO A 57 -10.10 -29.33 25.09
N ALA A 58 -10.50 -28.76 23.95
CA ALA A 58 -9.64 -28.30 22.85
C ALA A 58 -9.14 -26.85 23.01
N GLY A 59 -9.52 -26.16 24.09
CA GLY A 59 -9.26 -24.73 24.25
C GLY A 59 -7.78 -24.34 24.30
N ASP A 60 -6.94 -25.17 24.92
CA ASP A 60 -5.52 -24.83 25.11
C ASP A 60 -4.67 -25.17 23.87
N GLU A 61 -4.96 -26.27 23.19
CA GLU A 61 -4.30 -26.60 21.91
C GLU A 61 -4.61 -25.56 20.83
N ILE A 62 -5.87 -25.10 20.75
CA ILE A 62 -6.28 -24.06 19.81
C ILE A 62 -5.57 -22.74 20.13
N LYS A 63 -5.48 -22.35 21.41
CA LYS A 63 -4.73 -21.16 21.82
C LYS A 63 -3.26 -21.23 21.47
N ILE A 64 -2.62 -22.40 21.64
CA ILE A 64 -1.21 -22.60 21.27
C ILE A 64 -1.03 -22.44 19.76
N LYS A 65 -1.90 -23.05 18.95
CA LYS A 65 -1.86 -22.93 17.48
C LYS A 65 -2.03 -21.48 17.01
N ILE A 66 -2.97 -20.73 17.59
CA ILE A 66 -3.19 -19.31 17.27
C ILE A 66 -1.95 -18.48 17.63
N LYS A 67 -1.40 -18.67 18.84
CA LYS A 67 -0.19 -17.96 19.28
C LYS A 67 1.02 -18.26 18.40
N MET A 68 1.21 -19.52 18.00
CA MET A 68 2.25 -19.93 17.06
C MET A 68 2.06 -19.29 15.69
N GLY A 69 0.83 -19.26 15.17
CA GLY A 69 0.52 -18.60 13.89
C GLY A 69 0.84 -17.10 13.92
N MET A 70 0.46 -16.40 14.99
CA MET A 70 0.81 -14.99 15.19
C MET A 70 2.33 -14.78 15.28
N TRP A 71 3.04 -15.68 15.97
CA TRP A 71 4.49 -15.62 16.07
C TRP A 71 5.18 -15.83 14.72
N PHE A 72 4.79 -16.86 13.95
CA PHE A 72 5.32 -17.10 12.60
C PHE A 72 5.04 -15.93 11.66
N ARG A 73 3.86 -15.34 11.75
CA ARG A 73 3.52 -14.14 11.00
C ARG A 73 4.44 -12.98 11.34
N LYS A 74 4.68 -12.73 12.63
CA LYS A 74 5.64 -11.71 13.08
C LYS A 74 7.04 -11.99 12.52
N LEU A 75 7.50 -13.23 12.52
CA LEU A 75 8.79 -13.60 11.92
C LEU A 75 8.86 -13.29 10.42
N ILE A 76 7.83 -13.66 9.66
CA ILE A 76 7.76 -13.37 8.22
C ILE A 76 7.85 -11.84 8.00
N CYS A 77 7.07 -11.08 8.76
CA CYS A 77 7.01 -9.61 8.67
C CYS A 77 8.32 -8.89 9.06
N LEU A 78 9.26 -9.56 9.74
CA LEU A 78 10.54 -8.96 10.13
C LEU A 78 11.53 -8.83 8.98
N VAL A 79 11.41 -9.65 7.93
CA VAL A 79 12.38 -9.67 6.83
C VAL A 79 11.85 -8.81 5.69
N PRO A 80 12.46 -7.65 5.39
CA PRO A 80 12.06 -6.85 4.24
C PRO A 80 12.38 -7.57 2.93
N LEU A 81 11.57 -7.31 1.91
CA LEU A 81 11.68 -7.93 0.60
C LEU A 81 11.85 -6.88 -0.49
N GLN A 82 12.90 -6.98 -1.30
CA GLN A 82 13.05 -6.14 -2.50
C GLN A 82 12.03 -6.60 -3.56
N ILE A 83 11.20 -5.68 -4.08
CA ILE A 83 10.14 -6.03 -5.05
C ILE A 83 10.39 -5.47 -6.44
N VAL A 84 11.11 -4.36 -6.54
CA VAL A 84 11.45 -3.71 -7.82
C VAL A 84 12.87 -3.18 -7.73
N ARG A 85 13.60 -3.26 -8.84
CA ARG A 85 14.86 -2.55 -9.07
C ARG A 85 14.68 -1.60 -10.25
N ALA A 86 15.22 -0.39 -10.15
CA ALA A 86 15.29 0.52 -11.28
C ALA A 86 16.68 0.39 -11.90
N GLU A 87 16.74 -0.22 -13.08
CA GLU A 87 17.99 -0.47 -13.81
C GLU A 87 17.75 -0.38 -15.31
N ILE A 88 18.78 0.02 -16.06
CA ILE A 88 18.78 0.07 -17.53
C ILE A 88 17.60 0.93 -18.07
N ASN A 89 17.35 2.10 -17.45
CA ASN A 89 16.24 3.00 -17.83
C ASN A 89 14.84 2.38 -17.70
N GLY A 90 14.70 1.30 -16.93
CA GLY A 90 13.44 0.60 -16.72
C GLY A 90 13.22 0.24 -15.26
N MET A 91 12.11 -0.47 -15.01
CA MET A 91 11.84 -1.12 -13.75
C MET A 91 11.80 -2.63 -13.97
N VAL A 92 12.58 -3.36 -13.19
CA VAL A 92 12.61 -4.82 -13.17
C VAL A 92 11.90 -5.27 -11.90
N ALA A 93 10.77 -5.96 -12.06
CA ALA A 93 10.09 -6.60 -10.95
C ALA A 93 10.87 -7.84 -10.51
N LEU A 94 11.06 -8.00 -9.21
CA LEU A 94 11.70 -9.17 -8.62
C LEU A 94 10.63 -10.20 -8.24
N LYS A 95 10.97 -11.47 -8.39
CA LYS A 95 10.13 -12.58 -7.96
C LYS A 95 10.70 -13.12 -6.65
N ASP A 96 9.93 -13.02 -5.57
CA ASP A 96 10.35 -13.47 -4.24
C ASP A 96 11.68 -12.82 -3.78
N GLY A 97 11.95 -11.58 -4.21
CA GLY A 97 13.20 -10.88 -3.91
C GLY A 97 14.39 -11.24 -4.81
N LEU A 98 14.18 -12.09 -5.82
CA LEU A 98 15.21 -12.52 -6.76
C LEU A 98 14.98 -11.89 -8.14
N GLN A 99 16.07 -11.54 -8.82
CA GLN A 99 15.99 -11.11 -10.21
C GLN A 99 15.47 -12.25 -11.08
N ILE A 100 14.46 -11.93 -11.88
CA ILE A 100 13.97 -12.82 -12.93
C ILE A 100 14.96 -12.71 -14.10
N PRO A 101 15.42 -13.83 -14.70
CA PRO A 101 16.28 -13.78 -15.87
C PRO A 101 15.66 -12.90 -16.97
N HIS A 102 16.47 -12.01 -17.56
CA HIS A 102 16.04 -11.02 -18.55
C HIS A 102 15.46 -11.63 -19.85
N ASP A 103 15.57 -12.94 -20.03
CA ASP A 103 15.03 -13.66 -21.19
C ASP A 103 13.49 -13.79 -21.16
N ILE A 104 12.86 -13.46 -20.03
CA ILE A 104 11.40 -13.48 -19.89
C ILE A 104 10.85 -12.10 -20.28
N ASN A 105 10.57 -11.92 -21.57
CA ASN A 105 9.81 -10.78 -22.06
C ASN A 105 8.33 -10.97 -21.73
N TYR A 106 7.83 -10.22 -20.75
CA TYR A 106 6.39 -10.13 -20.50
C TYR A 106 5.74 -9.31 -21.61
N VAL A 107 5.04 -9.99 -22.51
CA VAL A 107 4.35 -9.36 -23.66
C VAL A 107 3.17 -8.50 -23.22
N ASP A 108 2.56 -8.80 -22.07
CA ASP A 108 1.41 -8.08 -21.54
C ASP A 108 1.48 -7.87 -20.01
N SER A 109 0.87 -6.77 -19.58
CA SER A 109 0.64 -6.35 -18.19
C SER A 109 -0.04 -7.42 -17.34
N VAL A 110 -1.00 -8.18 -17.89
CA VAL A 110 -1.68 -9.27 -17.17
C VAL A 110 -0.70 -10.41 -16.87
N SER A 111 0.14 -10.75 -17.85
CA SER A 111 1.16 -11.79 -17.70
C SER A 111 2.21 -11.39 -16.66
N LEU A 112 2.61 -10.12 -16.67
CA LEU A 112 3.49 -9.56 -15.65
C LEU A 112 2.83 -9.62 -14.27
N ALA A 113 1.60 -9.15 -14.12
CA ALA A 113 0.89 -9.15 -12.84
C ALA A 113 0.77 -10.56 -12.23
N ASN A 114 0.52 -11.58 -13.06
CA ASN A 114 0.43 -12.97 -12.60
C ASN A 114 1.79 -13.58 -12.21
N SER A 115 2.88 -12.99 -12.68
CA SER A 115 4.25 -13.44 -12.39
C SER A 115 4.83 -12.84 -11.10
N VAL A 116 4.30 -11.70 -10.64
CA VAL A 116 4.75 -11.03 -9.42
C VAL A 116 4.41 -11.90 -8.22
N ARG A 117 5.42 -12.18 -7.40
CA ARG A 117 5.32 -12.98 -6.17
C ARG A 117 6.15 -12.35 -5.07
N PHE A 118 5.63 -12.39 -3.85
CA PHE A 118 6.26 -11.80 -2.67
C PHE A 118 6.71 -12.86 -1.64
N GLY A 119 6.92 -14.10 -2.07
CA GLY A 119 7.37 -15.20 -1.22
C GLY A 119 6.43 -15.44 -0.04
N PHE A 120 6.97 -15.45 1.17
CA PHE A 120 6.18 -15.65 2.39
C PHE A 120 5.14 -14.54 2.65
N TYR A 121 5.32 -13.36 2.05
CA TYR A 121 4.29 -12.31 2.12
C TYR A 121 3.01 -12.70 1.37
N ASP A 122 3.09 -13.50 0.31
CA ASP A 122 1.90 -13.99 -0.39
C ASP A 122 1.00 -14.77 0.57
N THR A 123 1.58 -15.58 1.47
CA THR A 123 0.81 -16.32 2.49
C THR A 123 0.09 -15.37 3.45
N VAL A 124 0.77 -14.33 3.92
CA VAL A 124 0.18 -13.34 4.84
C VAL A 124 -0.91 -12.53 4.14
N LEU A 125 -0.66 -12.06 2.93
CA LEU A 125 -1.61 -11.27 2.14
C LEU A 125 -2.86 -12.08 1.77
N ASN A 126 -2.69 -13.31 1.30
CA ASN A 126 -3.82 -14.17 0.89
C ASN A 126 -4.67 -14.65 2.07
N SER A 127 -4.06 -14.81 3.26
CA SER A 127 -4.79 -15.18 4.48
C SER A 127 -5.49 -13.99 5.16
N TRP A 128 -5.18 -12.76 4.76
CA TRP A 128 -5.71 -11.56 5.40
C TRP A 128 -7.13 -11.22 4.93
N LYS A 129 -8.07 -11.14 5.87
CA LYS A 129 -9.48 -10.80 5.59
C LYS A 129 -9.83 -9.33 5.84
N GLY A 130 -8.94 -8.58 6.50
CA GLY A 130 -9.15 -7.19 6.88
C GLY A 130 -8.77 -6.20 5.77
N LYS A 131 -8.72 -4.91 6.13
CA LYS A 131 -8.27 -3.85 5.22
C LYS A 131 -6.76 -3.96 4.96
N ILE A 132 -6.34 -3.64 3.75
CA ILE A 132 -4.92 -3.47 3.40
C ILE A 132 -4.70 -2.00 3.07
N LYS A 133 -3.64 -1.42 3.64
CA LYS A 133 -3.23 -0.03 3.40
C LYS A 133 -1.76 0.02 3.05
N VAL A 134 -1.45 0.66 1.93
CA VAL A 134 -0.08 0.85 1.46
C VAL A 134 0.42 2.21 1.92
N ILE A 135 1.46 2.21 2.76
CA ILE A 135 2.17 3.40 3.20
C ILE A 135 3.55 3.35 2.55
N SER A 136 3.91 4.38 1.79
CA SER A 136 5.24 4.48 1.21
C SER A 136 6.02 5.67 1.75
N SER A 137 7.34 5.63 1.61
CA SER A 137 8.19 6.80 1.81
C SER A 137 8.90 7.18 0.51
N MET A 138 8.88 8.47 0.19
CA MET A 138 9.58 9.05 -0.95
C MET A 138 10.34 10.31 -0.54
N GLY A 139 11.37 10.69 -1.30
CA GLY A 139 12.16 11.88 -1.03
C GLY A 139 13.61 11.74 -1.46
N LYS A 140 14.40 12.79 -1.23
CA LYS A 140 15.82 12.85 -1.63
C LYS A 140 16.62 11.68 -1.04
N GLN A 141 17.71 11.32 -1.70
CA GLN A 141 18.70 10.39 -1.14
C GLN A 141 19.21 10.87 0.23
N SER A 142 19.43 9.91 1.13
CA SER A 142 19.95 10.14 2.50
C SER A 142 19.13 11.15 3.33
N SER A 143 17.80 11.15 3.18
CA SER A 143 16.87 11.93 4.02
C SER A 143 16.36 11.21 5.27
N GLY A 144 16.68 9.92 5.47
CA GLY A 144 16.23 9.13 6.62
C GLY A 144 14.86 8.44 6.45
N LYS A 145 14.47 8.14 5.20
CA LYS A 145 13.20 7.45 4.84
C LYS A 145 13.04 6.11 5.56
N SER A 146 14.00 5.21 5.38
CA SER A 146 14.02 3.87 5.97
C SER A 146 14.05 3.92 7.49
N TYR A 147 14.78 4.88 8.08
CA TYR A 147 14.79 5.12 9.53
C TYR A 147 13.40 5.49 10.06
N LEU A 148 12.70 6.44 9.41
CA LEU A 148 11.36 6.84 9.79
C LEU A 148 10.37 5.67 9.70
N LEU A 149 10.40 4.88 8.61
CA LEU A 149 9.54 3.72 8.44
C LEU A 149 9.79 2.64 9.50
N ASN A 150 11.05 2.37 9.82
CA ASN A 150 11.42 1.45 10.90
C ASN A 150 10.88 1.92 12.26
N HIS A 151 10.99 3.20 12.57
CA HIS A 151 10.46 3.75 13.83
C HIS A 151 8.93 3.77 13.90
N LEU A 152 8.24 3.96 12.77
CA LEU A 152 6.78 3.97 12.73
C LEU A 152 6.17 2.57 12.88
N SER A 153 6.87 1.54 12.40
CA SER A 153 6.27 0.21 12.20
C SER A 153 6.96 -0.95 12.89
N GLY A 154 8.19 -0.74 13.39
CA GLY A 154 9.06 -1.81 13.86
C GLY A 154 9.68 -2.66 12.74
N SER A 155 9.69 -2.19 11.49
CA SER A 155 10.37 -2.88 10.38
C SER A 155 11.90 -2.85 10.51
N LEU A 156 12.58 -3.70 9.73
CA LEU A 156 14.04 -3.84 9.69
C LEU A 156 14.63 -3.45 8.32
N LEU A 157 14.10 -2.40 7.68
CA LEU A 157 14.66 -1.86 6.44
C LEU A 157 16.10 -1.37 6.68
N ASP A 158 16.96 -1.46 5.66
CA ASP A 158 18.35 -1.07 5.80
C ASP A 158 18.50 0.45 6.00
N VAL A 159 19.36 0.83 6.94
CA VAL A 159 19.62 2.24 7.30
C VAL A 159 21.11 2.48 7.28
N SER A 160 21.56 3.31 6.34
CA SER A 160 22.96 3.74 6.25
C SER A 160 23.08 5.25 6.00
N GLY A 161 24.26 5.80 6.25
CA GLY A 161 24.58 7.19 5.86
C GLY A 161 24.71 7.39 4.33
N GLY A 162 24.92 6.29 3.59
CA GLY A 162 25.04 6.28 2.13
C GLY A 162 23.76 5.79 1.43
N ARG A 163 23.88 5.37 0.16
CA ARG A 163 22.78 4.68 -0.54
C ARG A 163 22.66 3.27 0.01
N CYS A 164 21.59 2.97 0.75
CA CYS A 164 21.25 1.61 1.19
C CYS A 164 20.04 1.04 0.44
N THR A 165 19.09 1.89 0.04
CA THR A 165 17.88 1.45 -0.67
C THR A 165 18.14 1.43 -2.18
N ASP A 166 18.07 0.25 -2.78
CA ASP A 166 18.05 0.05 -4.22
C ASP A 166 16.64 -0.36 -4.67
N GLY A 167 16.03 0.43 -5.57
CA GLY A 167 14.69 0.23 -6.08
C GLY A 167 13.59 0.42 -5.02
N VAL A 168 12.74 -0.59 -4.85
CA VAL A 168 11.61 -0.56 -3.91
C VAL A 168 11.66 -1.77 -3.00
N TRP A 169 11.65 -1.51 -1.70
CA TRP A 169 11.62 -2.51 -0.64
C TRP A 169 10.27 -2.52 0.05
N MET A 170 9.81 -3.71 0.40
CA MET A 170 8.52 -3.98 1.01
C MET A 170 8.71 -4.58 2.41
N SER A 171 7.91 -4.11 3.37
CA SER A 171 7.71 -4.74 4.67
C SER A 171 6.22 -4.81 4.97
N ILE A 172 5.79 -5.77 5.80
CA ILE A 172 4.38 -5.86 6.24
C ILE A 172 4.31 -5.67 7.75
N SER A 173 3.31 -4.92 8.22
CA SER A 173 2.97 -4.79 9.64
C SER A 173 1.46 -4.90 9.84
N THR A 174 1.02 -5.32 11.02
CA THR A 174 -0.37 -5.71 11.28
C THR A 174 -0.83 -5.19 12.62
N THR A 175 -2.05 -4.65 12.71
CA THR A 175 -2.61 -4.09 13.94
C THR A 175 -3.10 -5.13 14.95
N GLU A 176 -2.82 -6.41 14.75
CA GLU A 176 -3.26 -7.49 15.64
C GLU A 176 -2.43 -7.51 16.93
N ASP A 177 -2.62 -6.49 17.77
CA ASP A 177 -2.26 -6.59 19.18
C ASP A 177 -3.26 -7.51 19.89
N SER A 178 -2.69 -8.46 20.63
CA SER A 178 -3.32 -9.63 21.24
C SER A 178 -4.32 -9.34 22.37
N SER A 179 -4.79 -8.10 22.52
CA SER A 179 -5.68 -7.66 23.62
C SER A 179 -7.09 -7.24 23.18
N HIS A 180 -7.32 -6.93 21.91
CA HIS A 180 -8.64 -6.44 21.42
C HIS A 180 -9.20 -7.21 20.22
N ALA A 181 -8.63 -8.37 19.89
CA ALA A 181 -8.91 -9.13 18.67
C ALA A 181 -10.35 -9.70 18.53
N TYR A 182 -11.24 -9.48 19.48
CA TYR A 182 -12.56 -10.14 19.52
C TYR A 182 -13.77 -9.22 19.26
N ASP A 183 -13.65 -7.90 19.30
CA ASP A 183 -14.85 -7.03 19.34
C ASP A 183 -15.23 -6.34 18.02
N GLN A 184 -14.44 -6.46 16.94
CA GLN A 184 -14.88 -6.05 15.59
C GLN A 184 -13.96 -6.58 14.49
N GLU A 185 -14.43 -7.52 13.68
CA GLU A 185 -13.70 -8.02 12.49
C GLU A 185 -13.36 -6.89 11.48
N ASP A 186 -14.11 -5.79 11.50
CA ASP A 186 -14.05 -4.68 10.53
C ASP A 186 -12.90 -3.67 10.76
N ASP A 187 -12.19 -3.75 11.89
CA ASP A 187 -11.15 -2.77 12.25
C ASP A 187 -9.71 -3.28 12.07
N ARG A 188 -9.55 -4.54 11.64
CA ARG A 188 -8.22 -5.09 11.36
C ARG A 188 -7.61 -4.47 10.11
N CYS A 189 -6.39 -3.94 10.23
CA CYS A 189 -5.62 -3.38 9.12
C CYS A 189 -4.23 -4.03 8.99
N LEU A 190 -3.89 -4.42 7.77
CA LEU A 190 -2.55 -4.81 7.36
C LEU A 190 -1.93 -3.62 6.62
N TYR A 191 -0.79 -3.18 7.11
CA TYR A 191 0.00 -2.13 6.49
C TYR A 191 1.09 -2.75 5.64
N VAL A 192 1.08 -2.43 4.34
CA VAL A 192 2.21 -2.66 3.44
C VAL A 192 3.05 -1.41 3.46
N LEU A 193 4.31 -1.55 3.83
CA LEU A 193 5.27 -0.45 3.94
C LEU A 193 6.22 -0.53 2.75
N LEU A 194 6.32 0.54 1.98
CA LEU A 194 7.17 0.61 0.81
C LEU A 194 8.25 1.67 0.98
N ASP A 195 9.51 1.24 1.07
CA ASP A 195 10.65 2.14 1.06
C ASP A 195 11.18 2.27 -0.37
N PHE A 196 10.95 3.43 -0.97
CA PHE A 196 11.49 3.76 -2.28
C PHE A 196 12.90 4.31 -2.15
N GLU A 197 13.72 3.98 -3.15
CA GLU A 197 15.01 4.59 -3.33
C GLU A 197 14.93 6.12 -3.36
N GLY A 198 16.00 6.76 -2.88
CA GLY A 198 16.08 8.21 -2.85
C GLY A 198 16.23 8.82 -4.24
N LEU A 199 15.44 9.87 -4.51
CA LEU A 199 15.53 10.65 -5.73
C LEU A 199 16.73 11.61 -5.72
N GLY A 200 17.16 12.04 -6.90
CA GLY A 200 18.24 13.00 -7.11
C GLY A 200 19.63 12.41 -6.95
N SER A 201 19.81 11.12 -7.26
CA SER A 201 21.11 10.46 -7.20
C SER A 201 21.85 10.57 -8.53
N PHE A 202 23.16 10.82 -8.52
CA PHE A 202 23.95 10.92 -9.76
C PHE A 202 24.01 9.63 -10.57
N GLU A 203 23.73 8.50 -9.93
CA GLU A 203 23.84 7.17 -10.53
C GLU A 203 22.54 6.72 -11.22
N ARG A 204 21.49 7.56 -11.23
CA ARG A 204 20.19 7.23 -11.82
C ARG A 204 19.77 8.19 -12.90
N SER A 205 19.06 7.65 -13.88
CA SER A 205 18.53 8.45 -14.98
C SER A 205 17.23 9.16 -14.58
N GLU A 206 16.92 10.27 -15.25
CA GLU A 206 15.65 10.97 -15.03
C GLU A 206 14.43 10.06 -15.30
N GLN A 207 14.57 9.09 -16.21
CA GLN A 207 13.54 8.11 -16.51
C GLN A 207 13.33 7.15 -15.33
N GLU A 208 14.39 6.64 -14.72
CA GLU A 208 14.30 5.77 -13.54
C GLU A 208 13.64 6.48 -12.37
N GLU A 209 13.99 7.75 -12.13
CA GLU A 209 13.38 8.58 -11.09
C GLU A 209 11.89 8.84 -11.35
N MET A 210 11.53 9.11 -12.61
CA MET A 210 10.14 9.27 -13.02
C MET A 210 9.37 7.97 -12.78
N LEU A 211 9.90 6.82 -13.20
CA LEU A 211 9.25 5.53 -13.05
C LEU A 211 9.03 5.15 -11.57
N LEU A 212 10.04 5.35 -10.71
CA LEU A 212 9.91 5.13 -9.26
C LEU A 212 8.80 6.01 -8.67
N SER A 213 8.74 7.28 -9.09
CA SER A 213 7.76 8.23 -8.60
C SER A 213 6.33 7.90 -9.07
N VAL A 214 6.16 7.50 -10.34
CA VAL A 214 4.88 7.01 -10.88
C VAL A 214 4.43 5.76 -10.13
N LEU A 215 5.33 4.79 -9.94
CA LEU A 215 5.02 3.56 -9.24
C LEU A 215 4.54 3.85 -7.81
N ASN A 216 5.27 4.69 -7.08
CA ASN A 216 4.87 5.14 -5.75
C ASN A 216 3.46 5.75 -5.75
N ALA A 217 3.19 6.69 -6.65
CA ALA A 217 1.87 7.33 -6.72
C ALA A 217 0.75 6.35 -7.08
N ALA A 218 1.03 5.34 -7.90
CA ALA A 218 0.05 4.37 -8.36
C ALA A 218 -0.38 3.37 -7.28
N ILE A 219 0.54 2.96 -6.40
CA ILE A 219 0.30 1.86 -5.44
C ILE A 219 0.06 2.34 -4.00
N SER A 220 0.44 3.57 -3.66
CA SER A 220 0.37 4.06 -2.29
C SER A 220 -0.99 4.63 -1.92
N ASN A 221 -1.50 4.25 -0.75
CA ASN A 221 -2.62 4.95 -0.13
C ASN A 221 -2.17 6.21 0.62
N LEU A 222 -0.94 6.21 1.13
CA LEU A 222 -0.30 7.33 1.80
C LEU A 222 1.18 7.34 1.42
N THR A 223 1.70 8.49 0.99
CA THR A 223 3.13 8.68 0.78
C THR A 223 3.67 9.69 1.78
N ILE A 224 4.65 9.26 2.56
CA ILE A 224 5.43 10.09 3.47
C ILE A 224 6.58 10.69 2.67
N PHE A 225 6.47 11.97 2.36
CA PHE A 225 7.56 12.71 1.72
C PHE A 225 8.56 13.19 2.77
N ASN A 226 9.73 12.58 2.81
CA ASN A 226 10.77 12.94 3.76
C ASN A 226 11.76 13.94 3.15
N LYS A 227 11.71 15.18 3.67
CA LYS A 227 12.59 16.29 3.31
C LYS A 227 13.33 16.81 4.55
N LYS A 228 14.58 17.21 4.35
CA LYS A 228 15.40 17.85 5.40
C LYS A 228 14.95 19.29 5.70
N ASP A 229 14.38 19.97 4.69
CA ASP A 229 13.94 21.35 4.79
C ASP A 229 12.42 21.46 4.60
N PHE A 230 11.78 22.34 5.39
CA PHE A 230 10.33 22.61 5.31
C PHE A 230 9.91 23.35 4.03
N HIS A 231 10.85 23.81 3.22
CA HIS A 231 10.58 24.44 1.94
C HIS A 231 10.43 23.39 0.83
N LEU A 232 9.41 23.56 -0.01
CA LEU A 232 9.35 22.87 -1.29
C LEU A 232 10.50 23.39 -2.17
N ASP A 233 11.61 22.65 -2.22
CA ASP A 233 12.63 22.88 -3.23
C ASP A 233 12.01 22.86 -4.65
N LYS A 234 12.64 23.62 -5.56
CA LYS A 234 12.19 23.72 -6.95
C LYS A 234 12.19 22.36 -7.63
N ASP A 235 13.09 21.48 -7.24
CA ASP A 235 13.26 20.16 -7.86
C ASP A 235 12.09 19.23 -7.53
N THR A 236 11.65 19.18 -6.27
CA THR A 236 10.47 18.38 -5.90
C THR A 236 9.18 19.05 -6.38
N ASP A 237 9.08 20.38 -6.37
CA ASP A 237 7.92 21.08 -6.98
C ASP A 237 7.83 20.80 -8.49
N SER A 238 8.98 20.76 -9.18
CA SER A 238 9.06 20.37 -10.60
C SER A 238 8.71 18.89 -10.79
N ALA A 239 9.14 18.01 -9.90
CA ALA A 239 8.74 16.60 -9.93
C ALA A 239 7.23 16.47 -9.78
N PHE A 240 6.61 17.15 -8.81
CA PHE A 240 5.15 17.13 -8.62
C PHE A 240 4.39 17.68 -9.84
N LYS A 241 4.88 18.74 -10.48
CA LYS A 241 4.29 19.30 -11.71
C LYS A 241 4.33 18.33 -12.89
N ARG A 242 5.30 17.42 -12.93
CA ARG A 242 5.36 16.38 -13.99
C ARG A 242 4.27 15.32 -13.84
N PHE A 243 3.57 15.25 -12.70
CA PHE A 243 2.49 14.29 -12.44
C PHE A 243 1.07 14.87 -12.60
N GLN A 244 0.91 16.17 -12.88
CA GLN A 244 -0.36 16.82 -13.22
C GLN A 244 -0.58 16.89 -14.73
#